data_AF-A0A535WVW6-F1
#
_entry.id   AF-A0A535WVW6-F1
#
_cell.length_a   1.000
_cell.length_b   1.000
_cell.length_c   1.000
_cell.angle_alpha   90.00
_cell.angle_beta   90.00
_cell.angle_gamma   90.00
#
_symmetry.space_group_name_H-M   'P 1'
#
loop_
_entity.id
_entity.type
_entity.pdbx_description
1 polymer ?
#
loop_
_entity_poly.entity_id
_entity_poly.type
_entity_poly.pdbx_seq_one_letter_code
_entity_poly.pdbx_strand_id
1 'polypeptide(L)'
;MLWDHNPANPYWPILMKRVPQDSGDERLVPLAELLEDVRVAGLRVERAFRSGFTPDFRPAALAGAWRWVEKTVEITPGVNALAAHNVVVARKP
;
A
#
# COMPACT_ATOMS: atom_id res chain seq x y z
N MET A 1 -8.79 -10.10 -1.68
CA MET A 1 -7.62 -9.20 -1.72
C MET A 1 -7.78 -8.23 -0.57
N LEU A 2 -6.78 -8.11 0.29
CA LEU A 2 -6.73 -7.07 1.31
C LEU A 2 -5.84 -5.95 0.78
N TRP A 3 -6.32 -4.72 0.95
CA TRP A 3 -5.63 -3.51 0.55
C TRP A 3 -5.89 -2.50 1.67
N ASP A 4 -4.84 -2.12 2.39
CA ASP A 4 -4.90 -1.09 3.43
C ASP A 4 -3.70 -0.14 3.32
N HIS A 5 -3.79 1.01 3.99
CA HIS A 5 -2.73 2.00 4.06
C HIS A 5 -1.47 1.43 4.72
N ASN A 6 -0.33 1.88 4.24
CA ASN A 6 0.96 1.49 4.76
C ASN A 6 1.40 2.46 5.87
N PRO A 7 1.37 2.07 7.16
CA PRO A 7 1.83 2.94 8.25
C PRO A 7 3.31 3.28 8.18
N ALA A 8 4.11 2.52 7.42
CA ALA A 8 5.53 2.80 7.20
C ALA A 8 5.78 3.89 6.15
N ASN A 9 4.74 4.44 5.52
CA ASN A 9 4.89 5.53 4.55
C ASN A 9 5.26 6.84 5.27
N PRO A 10 6.48 7.38 5.05
CA PRO A 10 7.01 8.46 5.87
C PRO A 10 6.35 9.82 5.61
N TYR A 11 5.79 10.04 4.42
CA TYR A 11 5.18 11.32 4.06
C TYR A 11 3.67 11.34 4.30
N TRP A 12 3.05 10.18 4.47
CA TRP A 12 1.60 10.03 4.63
C TRP A 12 1.03 10.86 5.79
N PRO A 13 1.61 10.84 7.01
CA PRO A 13 1.11 11.65 8.13
C PRO A 13 1.25 13.16 7.89
N ILE A 14 2.11 13.58 6.96
CA ILE A 14 2.32 15.00 6.63
C ILE A 14 1.25 15.46 5.64
N LEU A 15 0.94 14.64 4.63
CA LEU A 15 -0.09 14.94 3.64
C LEU A 15 -1.49 14.89 4.25
N MET A 16 -1.76 13.86 5.04
CA MET A 16 -3.11 13.59 5.53
C MET A 16 -3.59 14.59 6.60
N LYS A 17 -2.67 15.22 7.35
CA LYS A 17 -2.96 16.39 8.20
C LYS A 17 -3.66 17.56 7.48
N ARG A 18 -3.58 17.63 6.16
CA ARG A 18 -4.19 18.69 5.35
C ARG A 18 -5.53 18.29 4.75
N VAL A 19 -5.93 17.04 4.91
CA VAL A 19 -7.15 16.48 4.34
C VAL A 19 -8.28 16.70 5.34
N PRO A 20 -9.31 17.50 5.01
CA PRO A 20 -10.38 17.83 5.95
C PRO A 20 -11.17 16.63 6.46
N GLN A 21 -11.13 15.51 5.73
CA GLN A 21 -11.80 14.26 6.09
C GLN A 21 -10.98 13.36 7.02
N ASP A 22 -9.69 13.65 7.22
CA ASP A 22 -8.81 12.86 8.10
C ASP A 22 -8.90 13.42 9.52
N SER A 23 -9.64 12.73 10.40
CA SER A 23 -9.67 13.09 11.83
C SER A 23 -8.43 12.58 12.57
N GLY A 24 -7.68 11.65 11.97
CA GLY A 24 -6.52 11.00 12.56
C GLY A 24 -6.87 9.98 13.65
N ASP A 25 -8.15 9.63 13.81
CA ASP A 25 -8.62 8.61 14.75
C ASP A 25 -8.47 7.19 14.18
N GLU A 26 -8.24 7.07 12.88
CA GLU A 26 -8.08 5.80 12.19
C GLU A 26 -6.74 5.14 12.54
N ARG A 27 -6.80 3.89 12.99
CA ARG A 27 -5.61 3.06 13.16
C ARG A 27 -5.20 2.44 11.83
N LEU A 28 -4.03 2.81 11.33
CA LEU A 28 -3.41 2.15 10.18
C LEU A 28 -2.87 0.77 10.56
N VAL A 29 -3.23 -0.27 9.82
CA VAL A 29 -2.85 -1.66 10.13
C VAL A 29 -1.50 -2.04 9.48
N PRO A 30 -0.49 -2.46 10.26
CA PRO A 30 0.79 -2.91 9.69
C PRO A 30 0.64 -4.19 8.86
N LEU A 31 1.50 -4.35 7.84
CA LEU A 31 1.52 -5.55 6.98
C LEU A 31 1.64 -6.86 7.78
N ALA A 32 2.45 -6.87 8.85
CA ALA A 32 2.63 -8.05 9.69
C ALA A 32 1.31 -8.51 10.35
N GLU A 33 0.48 -7.56 10.77
CA GLU A 33 -0.82 -7.84 11.37
C GLU A 33 -1.79 -8.38 10.30
N LEU A 34 -1.82 -7.75 9.11
CA LEU A 34 -2.63 -8.26 7.98
C LEU A 34 -2.27 -9.70 7.60
N LEU A 35 -0.98 -10.05 7.60
CA LEU A 35 -0.52 -11.40 7.30
C LEU A 35 -0.96 -12.40 8.36
N GLU A 36 -0.90 -12.00 9.63
CA GLU A 36 -1.34 -12.83 10.75
C GLU A 36 -2.85 -13.07 10.69
N ASP A 37 -3.65 -12.03 10.46
CA ASP A 37 -5.11 -12.14 10.34
C ASP A 37 -5.52 -13.07 9.19
N VAL A 38 -4.84 -12.96 8.04
CA VAL A 38 -5.07 -13.84 6.87
C VAL A 38 -4.75 -15.30 7.22
N ARG A 39 -3.67 -15.53 7.96
CA ARG A 39 -3.26 -16.87 8.41
C ARG A 39 -4.26 -17.45 9.40
N VAL A 40 -4.69 -16.66 10.40
CA VAL A 40 -5.70 -17.04 11.40
C VAL A 40 -7.04 -17.34 10.74
N ALA A 41 -7.40 -16.61 9.68
CA ALA A 41 -8.59 -16.87 8.88
C ALA A 41 -8.51 -18.17 8.03
N GLY A 42 -7.40 -18.90 8.06
CA GLY A 42 -7.22 -20.15 7.33
C GLY A 42 -7.02 -19.96 5.82
N LEU A 43 -6.63 -18.77 5.38
CA LEU A 43 -6.36 -18.48 3.98
C LEU A 43 -4.89 -18.73 3.64
N ARG A 44 -4.61 -19.10 2.39
CA ARG A 44 -3.26 -19.23 1.87
C ARG A 44 -2.80 -17.90 1.27
N VAL A 45 -1.74 -17.31 1.82
CA VAL A 45 -1.09 -16.12 1.23
C VAL A 45 -0.39 -16.53 -0.07
N GLU A 46 -0.77 -15.90 -1.18
CA GLU A 46 -0.11 -16.07 -2.48
C GLU A 46 0.97 -15.00 -2.68
N ARG A 47 0.64 -13.74 -2.36
CA ARG A 47 1.55 -12.60 -2.50
C ARG A 47 1.27 -11.54 -1.44
N ALA A 48 2.32 -10.88 -0.99
CA ALA A 48 2.26 -9.68 -0.18
C ALA A 48 3.28 -8.67 -0.71
N PHE A 49 2.85 -7.44 -0.95
CA PHE A 49 3.68 -6.38 -1.51
C PHE A 49 3.12 -5.01 -1.11
N ARG A 50 3.88 -3.96 -1.39
CA ARG A 50 3.42 -2.57 -1.22
C ARG A 50 3.16 -1.96 -2.58
N SER A 51 2.14 -1.12 -2.70
CA SER A 51 1.70 -0.53 -3.97
C SER A 51 1.03 0.84 -3.77
N GLY A 52 0.76 1.55 -4.87
CA GLY A 52 0.16 2.89 -4.85
C GLY A 52 1.22 3.98 -4.69
N PHE A 53 2.12 4.09 -5.66
CA PHE A 53 3.01 5.24 -5.80
C PHE A 53 2.61 6.13 -7.00
N THR A 54 1.74 5.62 -7.86
CA THR A 54 1.16 6.37 -8.97
C THR A 54 0.20 7.47 -8.48
N PRO A 55 0.29 8.70 -9.00
CA PRO A 55 -0.74 9.73 -8.79
C PRO A 55 -2.02 9.45 -9.60
N ASP A 56 -3.19 9.61 -8.98
CA ASP A 56 -4.50 9.39 -9.62
C ASP A 56 -4.77 10.38 -10.78
N PHE A 57 -4.26 11.61 -10.69
CA PHE A 57 -4.51 12.69 -11.66
C PHE A 57 -3.40 12.83 -12.73
N ARG A 58 -2.67 11.76 -13.05
CA ARG A 58 -1.60 11.81 -14.05
C ARG A 58 -2.17 11.95 -15.48
N PRO A 59 -1.53 12.73 -16.37
CA PRO A 59 -1.88 12.72 -17.79
C PRO A 59 -1.70 11.32 -18.39
N ALA A 60 -2.66 10.87 -19.22
CA ALA A 60 -2.63 9.54 -19.85
C ALA A 60 -1.34 9.28 -20.65
N ALA A 61 -0.79 10.32 -21.30
CA ALA A 61 0.46 10.26 -22.04
C ALA A 61 1.67 9.83 -21.19
N LEU A 62 1.62 10.04 -19.87
CA LEU A 62 2.70 9.68 -18.95
C LEU A 62 2.46 8.33 -18.24
N ALA A 63 1.37 7.63 -18.53
CA ALA A 63 1.01 6.40 -17.83
C ALA A 63 2.11 5.32 -17.93
N GLY A 64 2.76 5.18 -19.08
CA GLY A 64 3.86 4.24 -19.28
C GLY A 64 5.08 4.55 -18.39
N ALA A 65 5.48 5.82 -18.33
CA ALA A 65 6.58 6.27 -17.48
C ALA A 65 6.27 6.03 -16.00
N TRP A 66 5.07 6.40 -15.55
CA TRP A 66 4.67 6.19 -14.16
C TRP A 66 4.56 4.72 -13.78
N ARG A 67 4.11 3.85 -14.70
CA ARG A 67 4.11 2.40 -14.45
C ARG A 67 5.51 1.86 -14.20
N TRP A 68 6.51 2.37 -14.92
CA TRP A 68 7.90 1.97 -14.71
C TRP A 68 8.44 2.48 -13.37
N VAL A 69 8.12 3.72 -13.00
CA VAL A 69 8.50 4.30 -11.69
C VAL A 69 7.85 3.50 -10.56
N GLU A 70 6.56 3.25 -10.64
CA GLU A 70 5.81 2.47 -9.66
C GLU A 70 6.42 1.09 -9.50
N LYS A 71 6.62 0.35 -10.60
CA LYS A 71 7.26 -0.98 -10.53
C LYS A 71 8.63 -0.91 -9.86
N THR A 72 9.44 0.10 -10.17
CA THR A 72 10.77 0.27 -9.56
C THR A 72 10.68 0.52 -8.05
N VAL A 73 9.74 1.36 -7.62
CA VAL A 73 9.46 1.62 -6.19
C VAL A 73 9.03 0.34 -5.48
N GLU A 74 8.08 -0.40 -6.07
CA GLU A 74 7.51 -1.61 -5.46
C GLU A 74 8.54 -2.71 -5.23
N ILE A 75 9.43 -2.95 -6.21
CA ILE A 75 10.42 -4.04 -6.15
C ILE A 75 11.65 -3.72 -5.30
N THR A 76 11.90 -2.44 -5.00
CA THR A 76 13.13 -2.02 -4.31
C THR A 76 12.91 -2.02 -2.80
N PRO A 77 13.61 -2.90 -2.03
CA PRO A 77 13.47 -2.93 -0.58
C PRO A 77 13.83 -1.58 0.06
N GLY A 78 13.08 -1.17 1.08
CA GLY A 78 13.23 0.13 1.72
C GLY A 78 12.53 1.26 0.95
N VAL A 79 12.74 1.35 -0.37
CA VAL A 79 12.03 2.33 -1.21
C VAL A 79 10.54 2.02 -1.31
N ASN A 80 10.17 0.73 -1.32
CA ASN A 80 8.76 0.32 -1.33
C ASN A 80 7.97 0.79 -0.11
N ALA A 81 8.62 1.27 0.96
CA ALA A 81 7.94 1.92 2.09
C ALA A 81 7.26 3.23 1.67
N LEU A 82 7.70 3.85 0.58
CA LEU A 82 7.08 5.03 -0.01
C LEU A 82 5.75 4.72 -0.69
N ALA A 83 5.44 3.45 -0.98
CA ALA A 83 4.15 3.10 -1.54
C ALA A 83 3.04 3.28 -0.50
N ALA A 84 1.88 3.78 -0.94
CA ALA A 84 0.79 4.17 -0.04
C ALA A 84 0.15 2.99 0.70
N HIS A 85 0.26 1.77 0.17
CA HIS A 85 -0.55 0.66 0.62
C HIS A 85 0.20 -0.64 0.81
N ASN A 86 -0.26 -1.42 1.78
CA ASN A 86 0.02 -2.84 1.92
C ASN A 86 -1.05 -3.63 1.17
N VAL A 87 -0.63 -4.55 0.30
CA VAL A 87 -1.52 -5.41 -0.49
C VAL A 87 -1.22 -6.87 -0.16
N VAL A 88 -2.25 -7.60 0.26
CA VAL A 88 -2.18 -9.05 0.50
C VAL A 88 -3.18 -9.76 -0.41
N VAL A 89 -2.65 -10.64 -1.26
CA VAL A 89 -3.43 -11.53 -2.11
C VAL A 89 -3.40 -12.91 -1.46
N ALA A 90 -4.57 -13.38 -1.06
CA ALA A 90 -4.76 -14.67 -0.42
C ALA A 90 -5.91 -15.43 -1.09
N ARG A 91 -5.83 -16.76 -1.03
CA ARG A 91 -6.81 -17.69 -1.60
C ARG A 91 -7.42 -18.54 -0.50
N LYS A 92 -8.71 -18.84 -0.62
CA LYS A 92 -9.31 -19.95 0.15
C LYS A 92 -8.63 -21.26 -0.30
N PRO A 93 -8.29 -22.17 0.62
CA PRO A 93 -7.66 -23.45 0.29
C PRO A 93 -8.37 -24.18 -0.85
#